data_AF-A0A7X7Q8N4-F1
#
_entry.id   AF-A0A7X7Q8N4-F1
#
_cell.length_a   1.000
_cell.length_b   1.000
_cell.length_c   1.000
_cell.angle_alpha   90.00
_cell.angle_beta   90.00
_cell.angle_gamma   90.00
#
_symmetry.space_group_name_H-M   'P 1'
#
loop_
_entity.id
_entity.type
_entity.pdbx_description
1 polymer ?
#
loop_
_entity_poly.entity_id
_entity_poly.type
_entity_poly.pdbx_seq_one_letter_code
_entity_poly.pdbx_strand_id
1 'polypeptide(L)'
;MDAHEETLRALVWALREYAETSERVVESSGTAHGVHRTDMRTLSLLMRRQREGDRTTPSDLVRLLGLTSASATALVDRLVEHGHAERARWEKDRRSVT
;
A
#
# COMPACT_ATOMS: atom_id res chain seq x y z
N MET A 1 29.22 16.41 24.10
CA MET A 1 27.91 15.92 23.63
C MET A 1 28.18 14.56 22.99
N ASP A 2 27.42 13.54 23.34
CA ASP A 2 27.77 12.14 23.03
C ASP A 2 27.56 11.85 21.52
N ALA A 3 28.51 11.18 20.86
CA ALA A 3 28.44 10.88 19.43
C ALA A 3 27.20 10.03 19.08
N HIS A 4 26.72 9.25 20.04
CA HIS A 4 25.47 8.51 19.92
C HIS A 4 24.24 9.44 19.87
N GLU A 5 24.25 10.50 20.68
CA GLU A 5 23.18 11.50 20.74
C GLU A 5 23.11 12.32 19.44
N GLU A 6 24.26 12.62 18.86
CA GLU A 6 24.36 13.32 17.58
C GLU A 6 23.89 12.45 16.40
N THR A 7 24.22 11.15 16.42
CA THR A 7 23.73 10.17 15.44
C THR A 7 22.22 9.98 15.53
N LEU A 8 21.67 9.85 16.74
CA LEU A 8 20.22 9.74 16.95
C LEU A 8 19.49 10.98 16.47
N ARG A 9 20.05 12.17 16.73
CA ARG A 9 19.50 13.44 16.27
C ARG A 9 19.50 13.51 14.74
N ALA A 10 20.61 13.19 14.10
CA ALA A 10 20.71 13.15 12.63
C ALA A 10 19.71 12.16 12.01
N LEU A 11 19.53 10.99 12.62
CA LEU A 11 18.54 10.00 12.18
C LEU A 11 17.10 10.52 12.31
N VAL A 12 16.75 11.15 13.43
CA VAL A 12 15.43 11.74 13.65
C VAL A 12 15.15 12.85 12.62
N TRP A 13 16.14 13.67 12.29
CA TRP A 13 16.03 14.68 11.25
C TRP A 13 15.81 14.07 9.86
N ALA A 14 16.60 13.07 9.48
CA ALA A 14 16.46 12.39 8.19
C ALA A 14 15.09 11.70 8.03
N LEU A 15 14.56 11.10 9.12
CA LEU A 15 13.24 10.47 9.11
C LEU A 15 12.11 11.49 8.97
N ARG A 16 12.23 12.67 9.60
CA ARG A 16 11.27 13.77 9.44
C ARG A 16 11.26 14.32 8.02
N GLU A 17 12.45 14.56 7.46
CA GLU A 17 12.59 15.07 6.09
C GLU A 17 12.04 14.10 5.04
N TYR A 18 12.27 12.79 5.24
CA TYR A 18 11.65 11.76 4.42
C TYR A 18 10.13 11.75 4.54
N ALA A 19 9.59 11.85 5.76
CA ALA A 19 8.15 11.87 6.00
C ALA A 19 7.47 13.08 5.34
N GLU A 20 8.04 14.27 5.48
CA GLU A 20 7.53 15.49 4.84
C GLU A 20 7.61 15.41 3.32
N THR A 21 8.71 14.90 2.77
CA THR A 21 8.86 14.72 1.31
C THR A 21 7.83 13.73 0.78
N SER A 22 7.61 12.63 1.49
CA SER A 22 6.57 11.64 1.18
C SER A 22 5.16 12.25 1.26
N GLU A 23 4.89 13.11 2.26
CA GLU A 23 3.63 13.85 2.40
C GLU A 23 3.38 14.76 1.19
N ARG A 24 4.37 15.56 0.80
CA ARG A 24 4.27 16.48 -0.35
C ARG A 24 4.06 15.75 -1.67
N VAL A 25 4.72 14.60 -1.87
CA VAL A 25 4.50 13.75 -3.05
C VAL A 25 3.06 13.23 -3.09
N VAL A 26 2.50 12.90 -1.92
CA VAL A 26 1.12 12.41 -1.81
C VAL A 26 0.10 13.55 -1.97
N GLU A 27 0.34 14.72 -1.39
CA GLU A 27 -0.51 15.90 -1.51
C GLU A 27 -0.52 16.46 -2.95
N SER A 28 0.65 16.55 -3.59
CA SER A 28 0.75 16.99 -5.00
C SER A 28 0.11 16.02 -5.99
N SER A 29 0.01 14.73 -5.64
CA SER A 29 -0.70 13.72 -6.42
C SER A 29 -2.23 13.75 -6.19
N GLY A 30 -2.70 14.43 -5.13
CA GLY A 30 -4.11 14.47 -4.75
C GLY A 30 -4.98 15.43 -5.56
N THR A 31 -4.40 16.38 -6.28
CA THR A 31 -5.15 17.45 -6.96
C THR A 31 -5.56 17.13 -8.40
N ALA A 32 -5.14 16.00 -8.99
CA ALA A 32 -5.40 15.72 -10.41
C ALA A 32 -5.76 14.27 -10.79
N HIS A 33 -6.14 13.40 -9.84
CA HIS A 33 -6.45 11.97 -10.04
C HIS A 33 -5.21 11.05 -10.12
N GLY A 34 -5.14 10.03 -9.26
CA GLY A 34 -4.72 8.71 -9.76
C GLY A 34 -3.70 7.88 -8.98
N VAL A 35 -3.08 8.33 -7.90
CA VAL A 35 -2.27 7.43 -7.04
C VAL A 35 -2.55 7.71 -5.57
N HIS A 36 -3.55 7.02 -5.01
CA HIS A 36 -3.78 7.10 -3.57
C HIS A 36 -2.59 6.42 -2.86
N ARG A 37 -2.08 6.99 -1.77
CA ARG A 37 -1.02 6.39 -0.92
C ARG A 37 -1.29 4.91 -0.61
N THR A 38 -2.56 4.55 -0.48
CA THR A 38 -3.05 3.19 -0.28
C THR A 38 -2.82 2.28 -1.49
N ASP A 39 -2.92 2.79 -2.72
CA ASP A 39 -2.69 2.04 -3.96
C ASP A 39 -1.22 1.62 -4.07
N MET A 40 -0.27 2.54 -3.80
CA MET A 40 1.17 2.22 -3.78
C MET A 40 1.54 1.22 -2.70
N ARG A 41 0.95 1.36 -1.51
CA ARG A 41 1.12 0.40 -0.42
C ARG A 41 0.56 -0.96 -0.79
N THR A 42 -0.55 -0.99 -1.53
CA THR A 42 -1.16 -2.23 -2.01
C THR A 42 -0.31 -2.89 -3.09
N LEU A 43 0.17 -2.15 -4.09
CA LEU A 43 1.05 -2.68 -5.13
C LEU A 43 2.33 -3.26 -4.54
N SER A 44 2.95 -2.56 -3.58
CA SER A 44 4.13 -3.07 -2.87
C SER A 44 3.84 -4.40 -2.14
N LEU A 45 2.67 -4.51 -1.52
CA LEU A 45 2.21 -5.73 -0.87
C LEU A 45 1.97 -6.86 -1.88
N LEU A 46 1.27 -6.59 -2.99
CA LEU A 46 0.99 -7.57 -4.04
C LEU A 46 2.28 -8.10 -4.65
N MET A 47 3.22 -7.23 -4.99
CA MET A 47 4.53 -7.61 -5.54
C MET A 47 5.34 -8.47 -4.57
N ARG A 48 5.36 -8.12 -3.28
CA ARG A 48 6.05 -8.92 -2.26
C ARG A 48 5.45 -10.31 -2.14
N ARG A 49 4.12 -10.40 -1.98
CA ARG A 49 3.42 -11.68 -1.83
C ARG A 49 3.56 -12.56 -3.07
N GLN A 50 3.48 -11.97 -4.27
CA GLN A 50 3.73 -12.69 -5.51
C GLN A 50 5.15 -13.29 -5.56
N ARG A 51 6.19 -12.56 -5.11
CA ARG A 51 7.56 -13.10 -5.02
C ARG A 51 7.67 -14.25 -4.01
N GLU A 52 6.89 -14.22 -2.95
CA GLU A 52 6.81 -15.26 -1.93
C GLU A 52 5.96 -16.47 -2.39
N GLY A 53 5.36 -16.42 -3.59
CA GLY A 53 4.41 -17.44 -4.08
C GLY A 53 3.04 -17.36 -3.41
N ASP A 54 2.82 -16.32 -2.62
CA ASP A 54 1.64 -16.07 -1.82
C ASP A 54 0.56 -15.33 -2.64
N ARG A 55 -0.68 -15.77 -2.48
CA ARG A 55 -1.84 -15.07 -3.04
C ARG A 55 -2.36 -14.02 -2.07
N THR A 56 -3.02 -13.00 -2.62
CA THR A 56 -3.63 -11.92 -1.83
C THR A 56 -5.12 -11.90 -2.07
N THR A 57 -5.90 -12.04 -0.99
CA THR A 57 -7.36 -11.93 -1.04
C THR A 57 -7.81 -10.51 -0.66
N PRO A 58 -9.04 -10.09 -0.98
CA PRO A 58 -9.60 -8.84 -0.48
C PRO A 58 -9.59 -8.75 1.07
N SER A 59 -9.81 -9.87 1.75
CA SER A 59 -9.73 -9.95 3.22
C SER A 59 -8.31 -9.73 3.76
N ASP A 60 -7.28 -10.13 3.01
CA ASP A 60 -5.90 -9.79 3.36
C ASP A 60 -5.64 -8.29 3.26
N LEU A 61 -6.22 -7.62 2.27
CA LEU A 61 -6.07 -6.16 2.13
C LEU A 61 -6.72 -5.41 3.31
N VAL A 62 -7.94 -5.81 3.70
CA VAL A 62 -8.60 -5.31 4.92
C VAL A 62 -7.69 -5.44 6.14
N ARG A 63 -7.16 -6.65 6.38
CA ARG A 63 -6.35 -6.97 7.55
C ARG A 63 -4.97 -6.31 7.54
N LEU A 64 -4.26 -6.33 6.41
CA LEU A 64 -2.86 -5.90 6.32
C LEU A 64 -2.74 -4.39 6.10
N LEU A 65 -3.76 -3.76 5.51
CA LEU A 65 -3.74 -2.34 5.20
C LEU A 65 -4.65 -1.51 6.11
N GLY A 66 -5.48 -2.15 6.95
CA GLY A 66 -6.41 -1.48 7.86
C GLY A 66 -7.59 -0.84 7.14
N LEU A 67 -8.01 -1.43 6.02
CA LEU A 67 -9.09 -0.93 5.16
C LEU A 67 -10.43 -1.49 5.61
N THR A 68 -11.51 -0.76 5.31
CA THR A 68 -12.86 -1.34 5.34
C THR A 68 -13.06 -2.26 4.12
N SER A 69 -14.00 -3.21 4.19
CA SER A 69 -14.29 -4.08 3.03
C SER A 69 -14.65 -3.28 1.77
N ALA A 70 -15.46 -2.22 1.91
CA ALA A 70 -15.84 -1.37 0.79
C ALA A 70 -14.64 -0.62 0.17
N SER A 71 -13.73 -0.11 1.01
CA SER A 71 -12.53 0.58 0.51
C SER A 71 -11.50 -0.38 -0.10
N ALA A 72 -11.40 -1.62 0.42
CA ALA A 72 -10.59 -2.67 -0.20
C ALA A 72 -11.14 -3.06 -1.58
N THR A 73 -12.46 -3.22 -1.72
CA THR A 73 -13.09 -3.50 -3.02
C THR A 73 -12.82 -2.40 -4.03
N ALA A 74 -13.10 -1.14 -3.68
CA ALA A 74 -12.88 0.00 -4.56
C ALA A 74 -11.40 0.17 -4.96
N LEU A 75 -10.48 -0.17 -4.07
CA LEU A 75 -9.05 -0.15 -4.37
C LEU A 75 -8.67 -1.24 -5.38
N VAL A 76 -9.15 -2.47 -5.20
CA VAL A 76 -8.85 -3.54 -6.15
C VAL A 76 -9.45 -3.24 -7.51
N ASP A 77 -10.68 -2.70 -7.57
CA ASP A 77 -11.31 -2.30 -8.82
C ASP A 77 -10.46 -1.28 -9.58
N ARG A 78 -9.94 -0.24 -8.91
CA ARG A 78 -9.01 0.73 -9.52
C ARG A 78 -7.74 0.08 -10.04
N LEU A 79 -7.12 -0.82 -9.27
CA LEU A 79 -5.89 -1.49 -9.70
C LEU A 79 -6.12 -2.37 -10.92
N VAL A 80 -7.30 -3.00 -11.03
CA VAL A 80 -7.69 -3.80 -12.21
C VAL A 80 -7.97 -2.91 -13.40
N GLU A 81 -8.74 -1.82 -13.20
CA GLU A 81 -9.07 -0.86 -14.25
C GLU A 81 -7.81 -0.24 -14.88
N HIS A 82 -6.78 0.04 -14.07
CA HIS A 82 -5.51 0.58 -14.54
C HIS A 82 -4.51 -0.50 -15.02
N GLY A 83 -4.89 -1.78 -15.02
CA GLY A 83 -4.05 -2.88 -15.50
C GLY A 83 -2.88 -3.25 -14.58
N HIS A 84 -2.93 -2.86 -13.30
CA HIS A 84 -1.89 -3.18 -12.32
C HIS A 84 -2.15 -4.47 -11.53
N ALA A 85 -3.38 -4.99 -11.57
CA ALA A 85 -3.75 -6.24 -10.93
C ALA A 85 -4.77 -7.01 -11.79
N GLU A 86 -4.84 -8.33 -11.59
CA GLU A 86 -5.82 -9.19 -12.23
C GLU A 86 -6.60 -9.97 -11.17
N ARG A 87 -7.93 -10.08 -11.36
CA ARG A 87 -8.78 -10.93 -10.52
C ARG A 87 -8.81 -12.34 -11.11
N ALA A 88 -8.35 -13.33 -10.34
CA ALA A 88 -8.48 -14.73 -10.68
C ALA A 88 -9.51 -15.41 -9.76
N ARG A 89 -10.54 -16.04 -10.33
CA ARG A 89 -11.46 -16.89 -9.56
C ARG A 89 -10.77 -18.21 -9.22
N TRP A 90 -10.94 -18.68 -7.99
CA TRP A 90 -10.38 -19.96 -7.54
C TRP A 90 -11.45 -20.83 -6.90
N GLU A 91 -11.62 -22.06 -7.41
CA GLU A 91 -12.75 -22.94 -7.03
C GLU A 91 -12.68 -23.48 -5.60
N LYS A 92 -11.51 -23.44 -4.95
CA LYS A 92 -11.30 -24.07 -3.64
C LYS A 92 -11.61 -23.16 -2.44
N ASP A 93 -11.96 -21.89 -2.68
CA ASP A 93 -12.47 -21.02 -1.63
C ASP A 93 -13.86 -20.49 -1.98
N ARG A 94 -14.88 -21.20 -1.48
CA ARG A 94 -16.30 -20.84 -1.61
C ARG A 94 -16.68 -19.55 -0.86
N ARG A 95 -15.73 -18.78 -0.31
CA ARG A 95 -16.02 -17.63 0.56
C ARG A 95 -15.47 -16.28 0.10
N SER A 96 -15.00 -16.12 -1.13
CA SER A 96 -14.74 -14.77 -1.62
C SER A 96 -14.98 -14.63 -3.12
N VAL A 97 -16.19 -14.19 -3.44
CA VAL A 97 -16.47 -13.47 -4.68
C VAL A 97 -16.42 -12.00 -4.32
N THR A 98 -15.38 -11.30 -4.77
CA THR A 98 -15.41 -10.00 -5.45
C THR A 98 -13.96 -9.64 -5.68
#